data_AF-A0A7V2JIX0-F1
#
_entry.id   AF-A0A7V2JIX0-F1
#
_cell.length_a   1.000
_cell.length_b   1.000
_cell.length_c   1.000
_cell.angle_alpha   90.00
_cell.angle_beta   90.00
_cell.angle_gamma   90.00
#
_symmetry.space_group_name_H-M   'P 1'
#
loop_
_entity.id
_entity.type
_entity.pdbx_description
1 polymer ?
#
loop_
_entity_poly.entity_id
_entity_poly.type
_entity_poly.pdbx_seq_one_letter_code
_entity_poly.pdbx_strand_id
1 'polypeptide(L)'
;MTNSGRERKLRPGRVDLYEQLLEVARRYFDRVEEESGDFRGGICRVRGEKYLVLNRQAKLERKLSTVASALSSLDLDQQYLLPAVREAIDRYSEL
;
A
#
# COMPACT_ATOMS: atom_id res chain seq x y z
N MET A 1 -14.57 -21.62 3.23
CA MET A 1 -13.16 -22.08 3.17
C MET A 1 -12.31 -20.89 2.75
N THR A 2 -11.91 -20.02 3.68
CA THR A 2 -11.08 -18.84 3.39
C THR A 2 -9.62 -19.29 3.34
N ASN A 3 -9.13 -19.57 2.13
CA ASN A 3 -7.85 -20.24 1.97
C ASN A 3 -6.69 -19.24 1.89
N SER A 4 -5.73 -19.49 2.78
CA SER A 4 -4.30 -19.21 2.66
C SER A 4 -3.87 -17.75 2.55
N GLY A 5 -3.64 -17.18 3.74
CA GLY A 5 -2.52 -16.30 3.94
C GLY A 5 -1.23 -16.89 3.36
N ARG A 6 -0.42 -16.03 2.74
CA ARG A 6 1.00 -16.25 2.53
C ARG A 6 1.72 -15.04 3.07
N GLU A 7 2.00 -15.11 4.36
CA GLU A 7 2.96 -14.21 5.03
C GLU A 7 4.31 -14.38 4.32
N ARG A 8 4.68 -13.37 3.51
CA ARG A 8 6.07 -13.25 3.05
C ARG A 8 6.90 -12.95 4.29
N LYS A 9 7.75 -13.89 4.71
CA LYS A 9 8.71 -13.69 5.80
C LYS A 9 9.63 -12.50 5.45
N LEU A 10 9.29 -11.32 5.98
CA LEU A 10 10.17 -10.14 6.01
C LEU A 10 11.40 -10.48 6.86
N ARG A 11 12.60 -10.16 6.36
CA ARG A 11 13.85 -10.35 7.10
C ARG A 11 13.92 -9.30 8.22
N PRO A 12 14.10 -9.69 9.49
CA PRO A 12 14.11 -8.73 10.59
C PRO A 12 15.46 -7.99 10.60
N GLY A 13 15.42 -6.67 10.48
CA GLY A 13 16.62 -5.81 10.60
C GLY A 13 16.62 -4.53 9.77
N ARG A 14 15.75 -4.43 8.76
CA ARG A 14 15.49 -3.19 8.00
C ARG A 14 14.01 -3.19 7.69
N VAL A 15 13.23 -2.27 8.28
CA VAL A 15 11.81 -2.14 7.93
C VAL A 15 11.74 -1.83 6.44
N ASP A 16 11.08 -2.70 5.68
CA ASP A 16 10.90 -2.53 4.23
C ASP A 16 10.06 -1.28 3.98
N LEU A 17 10.51 -0.42 3.05
CA LEU A 17 9.79 0.80 2.67
C LEU A 17 8.35 0.49 2.26
N TYR A 18 8.12 -0.66 1.62
CA TYR A 18 6.77 -1.11 1.28
C TYR A 18 5.91 -1.32 2.54
N GLU A 19 6.45 -1.94 3.59
CA GLU A 19 5.70 -2.15 4.84
C GLU A 19 5.40 -0.81 5.53
N GLN A 20 6.33 0.15 5.52
CA GLN A 20 6.07 1.49 6.07
C GLN A 20 4.92 2.19 5.34
N LEU A 21 4.89 2.11 4.01
CA LEU A 21 3.78 2.65 3.22
C LEU A 21 2.46 1.95 3.53
N LEU A 22 2.48 0.61 3.73
CA LEU A 22 1.29 -0.13 4.14
C LEU A 22 0.80 0.28 5.53
N GLU A 23 1.71 0.51 6.48
CA GLU A 23 1.35 1.01 7.82
C GLU A 23 0.65 2.36 7.76
N VAL A 24 1.07 3.25 6.85
CA VAL A 24 0.34 4.51 6.63
C VAL A 24 -1.01 4.24 5.98
N ALA A 25 -1.07 3.44 4.93
CA ALA A 25 -2.32 3.12 4.23
C ALA A 25 -3.38 2.52 5.16
N ARG A 26 -2.99 1.60 6.05
CA ARG A 26 -3.90 0.95 7.03
C ARG A 26 -4.55 1.94 8.02
N ARG A 27 -4.08 3.19 8.10
CA ARG A 27 -4.71 4.24 8.93
C ARG A 27 -5.85 4.97 8.20
N TYR A 28 -5.90 4.89 6.87
CA TYR A 28 -6.83 5.67 6.03
C TYR A 28 -7.82 4.83 5.24
N PHE A 29 -7.49 3.57 4.99
CA PHE A 29 -8.36 2.63 4.30
C PHE A 29 -9.00 1.69 5.32
N ASP A 30 -10.28 1.40 5.12
CA ASP A 30 -11.02 0.43 5.94
C ASP A 30 -10.40 -0.97 5.78
N ARG A 31 -9.89 -1.28 4.57
CA ARG A 31 -9.15 -2.51 4.27
C ARG A 31 -7.99 -2.28 3.31
N VAL A 32 -6.91 -3.00 3.54
CA VAL A 32 -5.75 -3.10 2.64
C VAL A 32 -5.49 -4.57 2.37
N GLU A 33 -5.77 -5.03 1.16
CA GLU A 33 -5.77 -6.45 0.79
C GLU A 33 -4.83 -6.73 -0.40
N GLU A 34 -4.02 -7.79 -0.30
CA GLU A 34 -3.18 -8.26 -1.40
C GLU A 34 -3.87 -9.42 -2.13
N GLU A 35 -4.35 -9.17 -3.34
CA GLU A 35 -5.07 -10.14 -4.16
C GLU A 35 -4.27 -10.57 -5.39
N SER A 36 -4.63 -11.70 -6.00
CA SER A 36 -3.98 -12.20 -7.21
C SER A 36 -4.93 -12.10 -8.40
N GLY A 37 -4.43 -11.69 -9.56
CA GLY A 37 -5.26 -11.53 -10.76
C GLY A 37 -4.64 -10.58 -11.79
N ASP A 38 -5.35 -10.41 -12.89
CA ASP A 38 -4.94 -9.53 -13.99
C ASP A 38 -5.43 -8.10 -13.74
N PHE A 39 -4.86 -7.45 -12.72
CA PHE A 39 -5.16 -6.07 -12.39
C PHE A 39 -3.92 -5.37 -11.83
N ARG A 40 -3.88 -4.04 -11.89
CA ARG A 40 -2.72 -3.27 -11.41
C ARG A 40 -2.76 -3.06 -9.88
N GLY A 41 -3.94 -2.87 -9.33
CA GLY A 41 -4.19 -2.46 -7.94
C GLY A 41 -4.68 -1.01 -7.88
N GLY A 42 -5.03 -0.53 -6.70
CA GLY A 42 -5.46 0.84 -6.45
C GLY A 42 -6.59 0.96 -5.44
N ILE A 43 -7.16 2.17 -5.35
CA ILE A 43 -8.29 2.48 -4.47
C ILE A 43 -9.59 1.96 -5.08
N CYS A 44 -10.41 1.29 -4.28
CA CYS A 44 -11.76 0.89 -4.61
C CYS A 44 -12.74 1.34 -3.52
N ARG A 45 -14.00 1.54 -3.87
CA ARG A 45 -15.09 1.74 -2.90
C ARG A 45 -16.11 0.63 -3.06
N VAL A 46 -16.34 -0.12 -1.99
CA VAL A 46 -17.33 -1.21 -1.97
C VAL A 46 -18.29 -0.92 -0.83
N ARG A 47 -19.58 -0.72 -1.16
CA ARG A 47 -20.63 -0.42 -0.16
C ARG A 47 -20.29 0.77 0.75
N GLY A 48 -19.57 1.76 0.21
CA GLY A 48 -19.18 2.98 0.94
C GLY A 48 -17.86 2.88 1.70
N GLU A 49 -17.35 1.67 1.95
CA GLU A 49 -16.05 1.43 2.55
C GLU A 49 -14.92 1.63 1.52
N LYS A 50 -13.80 2.23 1.93
CA LYS A 50 -12.61 2.47 1.13
C LYS A 50 -11.63 1.30 1.26
N TYR A 51 -11.34 0.68 0.14
CA TYR A 51 -10.39 -0.43 0.02
C TYR A 51 -9.15 0.03 -0.73
N LEU A 52 -7.99 -0.43 -0.30
CA LEU A 52 -6.78 -0.43 -1.11
C LEU A 52 -6.48 -1.88 -1.51
N VAL A 53 -6.63 -2.19 -2.80
CA VAL A 53 -6.36 -3.52 -3.34
C VAL A 53 -5.01 -3.51 -4.03
N LEU A 54 -4.15 -4.45 -3.67
CA LEU A 54 -2.78 -4.54 -4.16
C LEU A 54 -2.61 -5.85 -4.91
N ASN A 55 -1.98 -5.81 -6.09
CA ASN A 55 -1.69 -7.06 -6.80
C ASN A 55 -0.48 -7.75 -6.15
N ARG A 56 -0.71 -8.91 -5.54
CA ARG A 56 0.30 -9.74 -4.88
C ARG A 56 1.41 -10.20 -5.84
N GLN A 57 1.09 -10.40 -7.12
CA GLN A 57 2.01 -10.84 -8.17
C GLN A 57 2.82 -9.68 -8.77
N ALA A 58 2.47 -8.43 -8.48
CA ALA A 58 3.20 -7.28 -8.97
C ALA A 58 4.63 -7.22 -8.41
N LYS A 59 5.55 -6.70 -9.22
CA LYS A 59 6.92 -6.39 -8.79
C LYS A 59 6.90 -5.30 -7.71
N LEU A 60 7.95 -5.26 -6.88
CA LEU A 60 8.07 -4.33 -5.75
C LEU A 60 7.82 -2.88 -6.16
N GLU A 61 8.48 -2.40 -7.22
CA GLU A 61 8.32 -1.03 -7.73
C GLU A 61 6.85 -0.69 -8.04
N ARG A 62 6.12 -1.63 -8.66
CA ARG A 62 4.70 -1.42 -8.96
C ARG A 62 3.84 -1.43 -7.70
N LYS A 63 4.19 -2.25 -6.71
CA LYS A 63 3.53 -2.23 -5.40
C LYS A 63 3.75 -0.90 -4.69
N LEU A 64 4.98 -0.39 -4.69
CA LEU A 64 5.33 0.93 -4.15
C LEU A 64 4.53 2.03 -4.85
N SER A 65 4.52 2.05 -6.19
CA SER A 65 3.75 3.02 -6.98
C SER A 65 2.26 2.97 -6.68
N THR A 66 1.69 1.78 -6.54
CA THR A 66 0.25 1.63 -6.23
C THR A 66 -0.11 2.18 -4.86
N VAL A 67 0.70 1.88 -3.82
CA VAL A 67 0.44 2.39 -2.48
C VAL A 67 0.72 3.89 -2.40
N ALA A 68 1.83 4.36 -3.00
CA ALA A 68 2.20 5.77 -3.04
C ALA A 68 1.13 6.62 -3.75
N SER A 69 0.65 6.18 -4.91
CA SER A 69 -0.43 6.86 -5.64
C SER A 69 -1.73 6.90 -4.84
N ALA A 70 -2.02 5.84 -4.07
CA ALA A 70 -3.20 5.84 -3.21
C ALA A 70 -3.06 6.84 -2.07
N LEU A 71 -1.88 6.89 -1.44
CA LEU A 71 -1.57 7.80 -0.34
C LEU A 71 -1.49 9.27 -0.77
N SER A 72 -0.94 9.57 -1.95
CA SER A 72 -0.83 10.94 -2.47
C SER A 72 -2.20 11.57 -2.78
N SER A 73 -3.24 10.75 -2.96
CA SER A 73 -4.62 11.22 -3.14
C SER A 73 -5.33 11.60 -1.83
N LEU A 74 -4.69 11.38 -0.67
CA LEU A 74 -5.21 11.66 0.65
C LEU A 74 -4.61 12.96 1.22
N ASP A 75 -5.33 13.59 2.13
CA ASP A 75 -4.79 14.68 2.93
C ASP A 75 -3.91 14.11 4.06
N LEU A 76 -2.59 14.14 3.86
CA LEU A 76 -1.58 13.65 4.80
C LEU A 76 -0.88 14.77 5.56
N ASP A 77 -1.24 16.04 5.35
CA ASP A 77 -0.46 17.19 5.82
C ASP A 77 -0.45 17.31 7.34
N GLN A 78 -1.53 16.86 7.98
CA GLN A 78 -1.67 16.90 9.44
C GLN A 78 -1.05 15.69 10.15
N GLN A 79 -0.50 14.70 9.41
CA GLN A 79 0.13 13.52 10.01
C GLN A 79 1.65 13.58 9.99
N TYR A 80 2.23 13.22 11.14
CA TYR A 80 3.66 12.97 11.22
C TYR A 80 4.00 11.67 10.50
N LEU A 81 4.73 11.81 9.38
CA LEU A 81 5.29 10.71 8.61
C LEU A 81 6.82 10.84 8.65
N LEU A 82 7.51 9.71 8.67
CA LEU A 82 8.97 9.71 8.54
C LEU A 82 9.36 10.38 7.20
N PRO A 83 10.44 11.18 7.16
CA PRO A 83 10.87 11.84 5.93
C PRO A 83 11.04 10.87 4.75
N ALA A 84 11.60 9.68 5.01
CA ALA A 84 11.76 8.63 4.00
C ALA A 84 10.43 8.11 3.42
N VAL A 85 9.35 8.13 4.21
CA VAL A 85 8.02 7.73 3.75
C VAL A 85 7.38 8.82 2.90
N ARG A 86 7.51 10.10 3.29
CA ARG A 86 7.05 11.22 2.44
C ARG A 86 7.76 11.23 1.09
N GLU A 87 9.09 11.15 1.11
CA GLU A 87 9.90 11.09 -0.11
C GLU A 87 9.51 9.90 -1.00
N ALA A 88 9.15 8.76 -0.41
CA ALA A 88 8.66 7.61 -1.15
C ALA A 88 7.27 7.83 -1.75
N ILE A 89 6.34 8.45 -1.01
CA ILE A 89 5.02 8.80 -1.57
C ILE A 89 5.19 9.70 -2.78
N ASP A 90 6.02 10.75 -2.67
CA ASP A 90 6.28 11.68 -3.76
C ASP A 90 6.94 10.96 -4.96
N ARG A 91 8.06 10.27 -4.73
CA ARG A 91 8.82 9.57 -5.78
C ARG A 91 8.01 8.53 -6.54
N TYR A 92 7.24 7.70 -5.82
CA TYR A 92 6.58 6.54 -6.43
C TYR A 92 5.17 6.86 -6.94
N SER A 93 4.56 7.98 -6.55
CA SER A 93 3.23 8.39 -7.04
C SER A 93 3.23 8.89 -8.49
N GLU A 94 4.40 9.25 -9.03
CA GLU A 94 4.57 9.75 -10.40
C GLU A 94 4.94 8.65 -11.42
N LEU A 95 4.93 7.36 -11.01
CA LEU A 95 5.33 6.18 -11.81
C LEU A 95 4.14 5.31 -12.27
#